data_AF-A0AAP5V046-F1
#
_entry.id   AF-A0AAP5V046-F1
#
_cell.length_a   1.000
_cell.length_b   1.000
_cell.length_c   1.000
_cell.angle_alpha   90.00
_cell.angle_beta   90.00
_cell.angle_gamma   90.00
#
_symmetry.space_group_name_H-M   'P 1'
#
loop_
_entity.id
_entity.type
_entity.pdbx_description
1 polymer ?
#
loop_
_entity_poly.entity_id
_entity_poly.type
_entity_poly.pdbx_seq_one_letter_code
_entity_poly.pdbx_strand_id
1 'polypeptide(L)'
;MSETLSAVIGDAFGLAGWPAGNVAGLALKKLLDARLGRARDILLAELSVGAISQAEAATDESVAIIYRYLRSAQEGAARLNLRLLAAVFTGQVKDGAIAADQFLYYADILASLKRDELIILGSLLRVSNEIGHDKPPRELQMRVLAELVPDPFKTVEDYSAAAGALQRTGLVASVLPGQNFGSGGGVIFKPTSLLSKLNDLAEIEGVLDRSNG
;
A
#
# COMPACT_ATOMS: atom_id res chain seq x y z
N MET A 1 13.42 22.60 -16.85
CA MET A 1 13.87 22.23 -15.49
C MET A 1 13.23 20.91 -15.06
N SER A 2 13.49 19.79 -15.78
CA SER A 2 13.05 18.44 -15.36
C SER A 2 14.24 17.53 -15.02
N GLU A 3 15.46 18.07 -15.01
CA GLU A 3 16.68 17.33 -14.69
C GLU A 3 16.86 17.11 -13.18
N THR A 4 16.19 17.91 -12.33
CA THR A 4 16.40 17.89 -10.87
C THR A 4 15.84 16.64 -10.20
N LEU A 5 14.64 16.15 -10.55
CA LEU A 5 14.11 14.93 -9.93
C LEU A 5 14.80 13.67 -10.45
N SER A 6 15.10 13.59 -11.75
CA SER A 6 15.92 12.50 -12.29
C SER A 6 17.30 12.47 -11.64
N ALA A 7 17.90 13.63 -11.40
CA ALA A 7 19.16 13.76 -10.67
C ALA A 7 18.99 13.40 -9.20
N VAL A 8 17.94 13.85 -8.49
CA VAL A 8 17.67 13.51 -7.09
C VAL A 8 17.37 12.02 -6.92
N ILE A 9 16.58 11.42 -7.81
CA ILE A 9 16.36 9.97 -7.87
C ILE A 9 17.72 9.31 -8.19
N GLY A 10 18.48 9.76 -9.17
CA GLY A 10 19.81 9.21 -9.48
C GLY A 10 20.78 9.29 -8.30
N ASP A 11 20.85 10.42 -7.62
CA ASP A 11 21.76 10.75 -6.53
C ASP A 11 21.33 10.08 -5.24
N ALA A 12 20.04 10.04 -4.90
CA ALA A 12 19.54 9.28 -3.75
C ALA A 12 19.81 7.78 -3.91
N PHE A 13 19.73 7.27 -5.14
CA PHE A 13 20.09 5.89 -5.46
C PHE A 13 21.62 5.67 -5.43
N GLY A 14 22.41 6.65 -5.86
CA GLY A 14 23.87 6.60 -5.88
C GLY A 14 24.51 6.76 -4.49
N LEU A 15 23.95 7.62 -3.64
CA LEU A 15 24.42 7.93 -2.27
C LEU A 15 24.13 6.82 -1.27
N ALA A 16 23.17 5.93 -1.56
CA ALA A 16 22.90 4.78 -0.71
C ALA A 16 23.97 3.66 -0.81
N GLY A 17 25.05 3.86 -1.57
CA GLY A 17 26.16 2.93 -1.74
C GLY A 17 27.17 2.97 -0.58
N TRP A 18 27.34 1.83 0.12
CA TRP A 18 28.30 1.65 1.22
C TRP A 18 29.73 1.31 0.74
N PRO A 19 30.78 1.52 1.57
CA PRO A 19 32.17 1.20 1.22
C PRO A 19 32.40 -0.32 1.24
N ALA A 20 32.74 -0.92 0.09
CA ALA A 20 32.85 -2.37 -0.07
C ALA A 20 34.32 -2.83 -0.18
N GLY A 21 34.78 -3.62 0.80
CA GLY A 21 36.14 -4.19 0.83
C GLY A 21 36.24 -5.72 0.63
N ASN A 22 35.13 -6.49 0.62
CA ASN A 22 35.17 -7.96 0.54
C ASN A 22 34.13 -8.55 -0.42
N VAL A 23 34.34 -9.79 -0.92
CA VAL A 23 33.47 -10.51 -1.89
C VAL A 23 31.99 -10.60 -1.44
N ALA A 24 31.72 -10.74 -0.14
CA ALA A 24 30.37 -10.66 0.41
C ALA A 24 29.70 -9.28 0.16
N GLY A 25 30.50 -8.22 0.14
CA GLY A 25 30.06 -6.86 -0.20
C GLY A 25 29.67 -6.71 -1.66
N LEU A 26 30.28 -7.47 -2.59
CA LEU A 26 29.90 -7.43 -4.01
C LEU A 26 28.53 -8.08 -4.27
N ALA A 27 28.27 -9.23 -3.64
CA ALA A 27 26.98 -9.91 -3.76
C ALA A 27 25.85 -9.09 -3.09
N LEU A 28 26.11 -8.54 -1.90
CA LEU A 28 25.17 -7.67 -1.21
C LEU A 28 24.90 -6.39 -2.01
N LYS A 29 25.94 -5.74 -2.54
CA LYS A 29 25.80 -4.56 -3.41
C LYS A 29 24.95 -4.87 -4.62
N LYS A 30 25.22 -5.97 -5.34
CA LYS A 30 24.42 -6.38 -6.50
C LYS A 30 22.95 -6.62 -6.14
N LEU A 31 22.67 -7.20 -4.98
CA LEU A 31 21.30 -7.41 -4.50
C LEU A 31 20.60 -6.07 -4.21
N LEU A 32 21.28 -5.15 -3.51
CA LEU A 32 20.74 -3.83 -3.18
C LEU A 32 20.52 -3.00 -4.45
N ASP A 33 21.48 -2.97 -5.37
CA ASP A 33 21.37 -2.29 -6.66
C ASP A 33 20.16 -2.83 -7.46
N ALA A 34 19.94 -4.15 -7.46
CA ALA A 34 18.79 -4.77 -8.11
C ALA A 34 17.45 -4.48 -7.41
N ARG A 35 17.43 -4.32 -6.07
CA ARG A 35 16.24 -3.89 -5.32
C ARG A 35 15.91 -2.44 -5.61
N LEU A 36 16.90 -1.57 -5.56
CA LEU A 36 16.78 -0.17 -5.92
C LEU A 36 16.29 -0.03 -7.35
N GLY A 37 16.96 -0.61 -8.34
CA GLY A 37 16.55 -0.54 -9.75
C GLY A 37 15.08 -0.90 -9.97
N ARG A 38 14.61 -2.00 -9.37
CA ARG A 38 13.18 -2.38 -9.43
C ARG A 38 12.26 -1.35 -8.76
N ALA A 39 12.66 -0.79 -7.63
CA ALA A 39 11.88 0.24 -6.95
C ALA A 39 11.79 1.53 -7.79
N ARG A 40 12.87 1.89 -8.50
CA ARG A 40 12.85 3.00 -9.48
C ARG A 40 11.82 2.75 -10.57
N ASP A 41 11.87 1.57 -11.17
CA ASP A 41 10.99 1.22 -12.29
C ASP A 41 9.52 1.26 -11.85
N ILE A 42 9.22 0.76 -10.64
CA ILE A 42 7.88 0.83 -10.04
C ILE A 42 7.45 2.27 -9.82
N LEU A 43 8.32 3.12 -9.25
CA LEU A 43 8.02 4.52 -8.98
C LEU A 43 7.71 5.28 -10.28
N LEU A 44 8.57 5.13 -11.29
CA LEU A 44 8.38 5.77 -12.60
C LEU A 44 7.11 5.25 -13.29
N ALA A 45 6.80 3.96 -13.16
CA ALA A 45 5.57 3.39 -13.69
C ALA A 45 4.33 4.02 -13.03
N GLU A 46 4.28 4.13 -11.70
CA GLU A 46 3.10 4.73 -11.04
C GLU A 46 2.98 6.23 -11.30
N LEU A 47 4.09 6.97 -11.37
CA LEU A 47 4.06 8.38 -11.80
C LEU A 47 3.46 8.51 -13.22
N SER A 48 3.82 7.60 -14.13
CA SER A 48 3.26 7.59 -15.48
C SER A 48 1.77 7.25 -15.52
N VAL A 49 1.31 6.34 -14.64
CA VAL A 49 -0.12 6.01 -14.48
C VAL A 49 -0.91 7.23 -14.00
N GLY A 50 -0.35 7.99 -13.07
CA GLY A 50 -0.94 9.24 -12.60
C GLY A 50 -0.84 10.41 -13.57
N ALA A 51 -0.24 10.21 -14.76
CA ALA A 51 0.12 11.26 -15.71
C ALA A 51 0.97 12.39 -15.09
N ILE A 52 1.75 12.06 -14.05
CA ILE A 52 2.60 12.98 -13.32
C ILE A 52 3.97 13.05 -14.00
N SER A 53 4.34 14.24 -14.43
CA SER A 53 5.69 14.50 -14.90
C SER A 53 6.68 14.51 -13.75
N GLN A 54 7.93 14.19 -14.06
CA GLN A 54 9.00 14.27 -13.05
C GLN A 54 9.22 15.71 -12.54
N ALA A 55 8.87 16.73 -13.33
CA ALA A 55 8.98 18.11 -12.88
C ALA A 55 7.93 18.45 -11.81
N GLU A 56 6.71 17.91 -11.94
CA GLU A 56 5.64 18.09 -10.94
C GLU A 56 5.97 17.38 -9.62
N ALA A 57 6.63 16.23 -9.70
CA ALA A 57 7.11 15.50 -8.52
C ALA A 57 8.45 16.04 -7.95
N ALA A 58 9.04 17.10 -8.53
CA ALA A 58 10.36 17.62 -8.15
C ALA A 58 10.30 18.67 -7.02
N THR A 59 9.74 18.32 -5.86
CA THR A 59 9.68 19.23 -4.69
C THR A 59 10.67 18.85 -3.60
N ASP A 60 11.02 19.79 -2.72
CA ASP A 60 11.90 19.53 -1.58
C ASP A 60 11.34 18.41 -0.68
N GLU A 61 10.02 18.38 -0.47
CA GLU A 61 9.36 17.31 0.28
C GLU A 61 9.44 15.94 -0.41
N SER A 62 9.45 15.93 -1.75
CA SER A 62 9.57 14.70 -2.52
C SER A 62 10.91 14.00 -2.28
N VAL A 63 11.97 14.74 -1.94
CA VAL A 63 13.27 14.15 -1.58
C VAL A 63 13.16 13.23 -0.36
N ALA A 64 12.48 13.71 0.69
CA ALA A 64 12.28 12.94 1.92
C ALA A 64 11.42 11.69 1.68
N ILE A 65 10.36 11.84 0.87
CA ILE A 65 9.47 10.74 0.46
C ILE A 65 10.24 9.69 -0.34
N ILE A 66 11.01 10.10 -1.36
CA ILE A 66 11.82 9.21 -2.19
C ILE A 66 12.84 8.48 -1.32
N TYR A 67 13.53 9.17 -0.42
CA TYR A 67 14.48 8.53 0.48
C TYR A 67 13.82 7.43 1.34
N ARG A 68 12.64 7.71 1.91
CA ARG A 68 11.89 6.70 2.68
C ARG A 68 11.47 5.52 1.81
N TYR A 69 10.92 5.79 0.64
CA TYR A 69 10.52 4.76 -0.33
C TYR A 69 11.69 3.83 -0.68
N LEU A 70 12.87 4.40 -0.92
CA LEU A 70 14.08 3.63 -1.23
C LEU A 70 14.55 2.78 -0.06
N ARG A 71 14.48 3.32 1.15
CA ARG A 71 14.77 2.56 2.36
C ARG A 71 13.84 1.34 2.49
N SER A 72 12.54 1.50 2.24
CA SER A 72 11.60 0.37 2.23
C SER A 72 11.97 -0.68 1.18
N ALA A 73 12.42 -0.26 -0.01
CA ALA A 73 12.89 -1.18 -1.05
C ALA A 73 14.17 -1.93 -0.64
N GLN A 74 15.11 -1.26 0.02
CA GLN A 74 16.34 -1.87 0.52
C GLN A 74 16.06 -2.90 1.62
N GLU A 75 15.17 -2.58 2.56
CA GLU A 75 14.72 -3.47 3.62
C GLU A 75 13.95 -4.69 3.07
N GLY A 76 13.55 -4.65 1.79
CA GLY A 76 12.99 -5.79 1.06
C GLY A 76 11.47 -5.83 1.06
N ALA A 77 10.82 -4.66 1.11
CA ALA A 77 9.38 -4.56 0.95
C ALA A 77 8.88 -5.34 -0.29
N ALA A 78 7.72 -5.98 -0.15
CA ALA A 78 7.11 -6.70 -1.26
C ALA A 78 6.84 -5.76 -2.43
N ARG A 79 6.94 -6.29 -3.66
CA ARG A 79 6.71 -5.51 -4.89
C ARG A 79 5.37 -4.77 -4.90
N LEU A 80 4.32 -5.42 -4.42
CA LEU A 80 2.98 -4.84 -4.30
C LEU A 80 2.96 -3.68 -3.30
N ASN A 81 3.62 -3.81 -2.15
CA ASN A 81 3.70 -2.75 -1.15
C ASN A 81 4.48 -1.55 -1.71
N LEU A 82 5.60 -1.78 -2.40
CA LEU A 82 6.32 -0.71 -3.10
C LEU A 82 5.42 0.00 -4.13
N ARG A 83 4.60 -0.75 -4.87
CA ARG A 83 3.68 -0.13 -5.82
C ARG A 83 2.63 0.74 -5.12
N LEU A 84 2.06 0.27 -4.00
CA LEU A 84 1.13 1.07 -3.19
C LEU A 84 1.79 2.34 -2.64
N LEU A 85 3.04 2.26 -2.16
CA LEU A 85 3.79 3.45 -1.73
C LEU A 85 3.99 4.44 -2.87
N ALA A 86 4.39 3.96 -4.05
CA ALA A 86 4.55 4.80 -5.23
C ALA A 86 3.21 5.43 -5.67
N ALA A 87 2.11 4.69 -5.57
CA ALA A 87 0.77 5.20 -5.85
C ALA A 87 0.36 6.30 -4.85
N VAL A 88 0.60 6.11 -3.54
CA VAL A 88 0.35 7.15 -2.52
C VAL A 88 1.13 8.43 -2.82
N PHE A 89 2.42 8.31 -3.16
CA PHE A 89 3.22 9.49 -3.54
C PHE A 89 2.64 10.16 -4.78
N THR A 90 2.27 9.38 -5.79
CA THR A 90 1.67 9.89 -7.04
C THR A 90 0.36 10.63 -6.75
N GLY A 91 -0.51 10.08 -5.89
CA GLY A 91 -1.75 10.74 -5.44
C GLY A 91 -1.48 12.06 -4.72
N GLN A 92 -0.51 12.10 -3.80
CA GLN A 92 -0.13 13.34 -3.12
C GLN A 92 0.39 14.42 -4.08
N VAL A 93 1.18 14.03 -5.09
CA VAL A 93 1.66 14.97 -6.13
C VAL A 93 0.47 15.47 -6.95
N LYS A 94 -0.42 14.58 -7.38
CA LYS A 94 -1.62 14.91 -8.16
C LYS A 94 -2.55 15.89 -7.45
N ASP A 95 -2.72 15.72 -6.14
CA ASP A 95 -3.57 16.58 -5.32
C ASP A 95 -2.88 17.90 -4.90
N GLY A 96 -1.60 18.06 -5.24
CA GLY A 96 -0.80 19.23 -4.84
C GLY A 96 -0.57 19.32 -3.32
N ALA A 97 -0.77 18.21 -2.60
CA ALA A 97 -0.71 18.12 -1.15
C ALA A 97 0.38 17.12 -0.72
N ILE A 98 1.59 17.33 -1.24
CA ILE A 98 2.76 16.56 -0.84
C ILE A 98 3.04 16.90 0.63
N ALA A 99 3.05 15.85 1.46
CA ALA A 99 3.26 15.96 2.90
C ALA A 99 4.11 14.76 3.34
N ALA A 100 5.42 14.99 3.55
CA ALA A 100 6.36 13.93 3.91
C ALA A 100 5.93 13.15 5.17
N ASP A 101 5.45 13.84 6.20
CA ASP A 101 4.98 13.20 7.45
C ASP A 101 3.78 12.28 7.22
N GLN A 102 2.85 12.70 6.37
CA GLN A 102 1.68 11.88 6.03
C GLN A 102 2.08 10.69 5.17
N PHE A 103 3.02 10.87 4.24
CA PHE A 103 3.59 9.76 3.48
C PHE A 103 4.27 8.75 4.39
N LEU A 104 5.05 9.21 5.37
CA LEU A 104 5.74 8.35 6.35
C LEU A 104 4.74 7.49 7.13
N TYR A 105 3.64 8.09 7.58
CA TYR A 105 2.56 7.39 8.26
C TYR A 105 1.94 6.28 7.38
N TYR A 106 1.63 6.57 6.12
CA TYR A 106 1.13 5.56 5.19
C TYR A 106 2.20 4.51 4.86
N ALA A 107 3.47 4.90 4.83
CA ALA A 107 4.56 3.99 4.54
C ALA A 107 4.71 2.91 5.60
N ASP A 108 4.63 3.28 6.87
CA ASP A 108 4.69 2.33 7.98
C ASP A 108 3.50 1.36 7.96
N ILE A 109 2.31 1.83 7.60
CA ILE A 109 1.12 0.99 7.44
C ILE A 109 1.32 0.01 6.27
N LEU A 110 1.56 0.53 5.07
CA LEU A 110 1.63 -0.26 3.83
C LEU A 110 2.80 -1.25 3.83
N ALA A 111 3.95 -0.88 4.40
CA ALA A 111 5.10 -1.78 4.51
C ALA A 111 4.79 -3.02 5.35
N SER A 112 3.91 -2.90 6.35
CA SER A 112 3.53 -3.98 7.26
C SER A 112 2.43 -4.91 6.72
N LEU A 113 1.79 -4.55 5.60
CA LEU A 113 0.66 -5.31 5.07
C LEU A 113 1.11 -6.56 4.32
N LYS A 114 0.43 -7.68 4.60
CA LYS A 114 0.54 -8.94 3.87
C LYS A 114 -0.36 -8.93 2.64
N ARG A 115 -0.09 -9.84 1.70
CA ARG A 115 -0.90 -10.00 0.48
C ARG A 115 -2.37 -10.25 0.80
N ASP A 116 -2.65 -11.17 1.71
CA ASP A 116 -4.00 -11.55 2.11
C ASP A 116 -4.77 -10.36 2.72
N GLU A 117 -4.07 -9.55 3.54
CA GLU A 117 -4.62 -8.32 4.11
C GLU A 117 -4.96 -7.32 3.00
N LEU A 118 -4.10 -7.14 2.00
CA LEU A 118 -4.36 -6.24 0.87
C LEU A 118 -5.55 -6.71 0.02
N ILE A 119 -5.70 -8.02 -0.21
CA ILE A 119 -6.85 -8.57 -0.93
C ILE A 119 -8.15 -8.26 -0.19
N ILE A 120 -8.17 -8.44 1.13
CA ILE A 120 -9.33 -8.08 1.96
C ILE A 120 -9.64 -6.59 1.84
N LEU A 121 -8.63 -5.72 1.93
CA LEU A 121 -8.83 -4.26 1.82
C LEU A 121 -9.41 -3.86 0.46
N GLY A 122 -8.88 -4.43 -0.63
CA GLY A 122 -9.40 -4.19 -1.98
C GLY A 122 -10.87 -4.61 -2.12
N SER A 123 -11.21 -5.82 -1.69
CA SER A 123 -12.59 -6.33 -1.73
C SER A 123 -13.54 -5.51 -0.85
N LEU A 124 -13.12 -5.11 0.36
CA LEU A 124 -13.90 -4.22 1.24
C LEU A 124 -14.22 -2.88 0.56
N LEU A 125 -13.23 -2.28 -0.10
CA LEU A 125 -13.42 -0.99 -0.80
C LEU A 125 -14.37 -1.13 -1.99
N ARG A 126 -14.16 -2.13 -2.85
CA ARG A 126 -15.04 -2.36 -4.00
C ARG A 126 -16.46 -2.64 -3.58
N VAL A 127 -16.66 -3.62 -2.69
CA VAL A 127 -18.00 -4.00 -2.23
C VAL A 127 -18.68 -2.83 -1.52
N SER A 128 -17.95 -2.04 -0.71
CA SER A 128 -18.49 -0.82 -0.09
C SER A 128 -18.98 0.18 -1.12
N ASN A 129 -18.24 0.37 -2.22
CA ASN A 129 -18.61 1.31 -3.28
C ASN A 129 -19.82 0.79 -4.09
N GLU A 130 -19.93 -0.52 -4.30
CA GLU A 130 -21.06 -1.14 -5.02
C GLU A 130 -22.38 -1.05 -4.24
N ILE A 131 -22.36 -1.36 -2.94
CA ILE A 131 -23.58 -1.47 -2.14
C ILE A 131 -24.04 -0.13 -1.55
N GLY A 132 -23.16 0.87 -1.53
CA GLY A 132 -23.39 2.18 -0.93
C GLY A 132 -23.25 2.19 0.60
N HIS A 133 -23.01 3.38 1.17
CA HIS A 133 -22.69 3.54 2.59
C HIS A 133 -23.87 3.30 3.56
N ASP A 134 -25.10 3.24 3.05
CA ASP A 134 -26.32 3.09 3.87
C ASP A 134 -26.61 1.63 4.27
N LYS A 135 -25.85 0.68 3.73
CA LYS A 135 -26.06 -0.75 3.99
C LYS A 135 -25.48 -1.18 5.33
N PRO A 136 -26.12 -2.15 6.02
CA PRO A 136 -25.63 -2.64 7.29
C PRO A 136 -24.25 -3.30 7.11
N PRO A 137 -23.27 -3.05 8.01
CA PRO A 137 -21.92 -3.62 7.92
C PRO A 137 -21.86 -5.14 7.76
N ARG A 138 -22.89 -5.85 8.25
CA ARG A 138 -23.02 -7.30 8.11
C ARG A 138 -23.20 -7.74 6.66
N GLU A 139 -23.98 -7.00 5.87
CA GLU A 139 -24.23 -7.32 4.45
C GLU A 139 -22.94 -7.17 3.63
N LEU A 140 -22.18 -6.11 3.90
CA LEU A 140 -20.85 -5.88 3.33
C LEU A 140 -19.91 -7.06 3.61
N GLN A 141 -19.75 -7.42 4.90
CA GLN A 141 -18.86 -8.51 5.28
C GLN A 141 -19.30 -9.85 4.69
N MET A 142 -20.60 -10.14 4.63
CA MET A 142 -21.08 -11.40 4.05
C MET A 142 -20.76 -11.50 2.56
N ARG A 143 -20.86 -10.40 1.80
CA ARG A 143 -20.45 -10.36 0.39
C ARG A 143 -18.95 -10.59 0.22
N VAL A 144 -18.13 -9.86 0.98
CA VAL A 144 -16.66 -10.00 0.94
C VAL A 144 -16.24 -11.40 1.35
N LEU A 145 -16.87 -11.97 2.38
CA LEU A 145 -16.60 -13.35 2.79
C LEU A 145 -16.96 -14.35 1.70
N ALA A 146 -18.11 -14.21 1.05
CA ALA A 146 -18.55 -15.08 -0.03
C ALA A 146 -17.68 -14.96 -1.29
N GLU A 147 -17.06 -13.80 -1.50
CA GLU A 147 -16.14 -13.56 -2.61
C GLU A 147 -14.76 -14.19 -2.36
N LEU A 148 -14.24 -14.06 -1.14
CA LEU A 148 -12.85 -14.41 -0.82
C LEU A 148 -12.68 -15.82 -0.25
N VAL A 149 -13.78 -16.54 0.00
CA VAL A 149 -13.79 -17.93 0.48
C VAL A 149 -14.57 -18.79 -0.53
N PRO A 150 -13.99 -19.88 -1.08
CA PRO A 150 -12.78 -20.57 -0.64
C PRO A 150 -11.45 -20.12 -1.30
N ASP A 151 -11.46 -19.10 -2.16
CA ASP A 151 -10.27 -18.60 -2.86
C ASP A 151 -10.24 -17.07 -2.77
N PRO A 152 -9.18 -16.43 -2.24
CA PRO A 152 -7.90 -17.02 -1.81
C PRO A 152 -7.90 -17.68 -0.42
N PHE A 153 -8.93 -17.50 0.40
CA PHE A 153 -8.97 -18.05 1.75
C PHE A 153 -9.71 -19.37 1.78
N LYS A 154 -9.03 -20.45 2.15
CA LYS A 154 -9.62 -21.80 2.17
C LYS A 154 -10.78 -21.94 3.14
N THR A 155 -10.72 -21.22 4.26
CA THR A 155 -11.72 -21.28 5.32
C THR A 155 -12.13 -19.89 5.80
N VAL A 156 -13.30 -19.82 6.44
CA VAL A 156 -13.78 -18.62 7.13
C VAL A 156 -12.84 -18.22 8.28
N GLU A 157 -12.16 -19.19 8.89
CA GLU A 157 -11.18 -18.95 9.95
C GLU A 157 -9.93 -18.23 9.43
N ASP A 158 -9.39 -18.67 8.29
CA ASP A 158 -8.24 -18.03 7.64
C ASP A 158 -8.55 -16.57 7.28
N TYR A 159 -9.73 -16.33 6.69
CA TYR A 159 -10.23 -14.98 6.43
C TYR A 159 -10.34 -14.17 7.72
N SER A 160 -10.95 -14.72 8.76
CA SER A 160 -11.18 -14.02 10.03
C SER A 160 -9.86 -13.67 10.74
N ALA A 161 -8.86 -14.54 10.65
CA ALA A 161 -7.53 -14.28 11.20
C ALA A 161 -6.84 -13.11 10.47
N ALA A 162 -6.91 -13.07 9.13
CA ALA A 162 -6.36 -11.98 8.34
C ALA A 162 -7.13 -10.66 8.55
N ALA A 163 -8.46 -10.70 8.59
CA ALA A 163 -9.29 -9.53 8.88
C ALA A 163 -9.08 -9.01 10.32
N GLY A 164 -8.87 -9.90 11.28
CA GLY A 164 -8.48 -9.55 12.65
C GLY A 164 -7.12 -8.88 12.73
N ALA A 165 -6.12 -9.41 12.01
CA ALA A 165 -4.78 -8.82 11.96
C ALA A 165 -4.78 -7.39 11.39
N LEU A 166 -5.65 -7.08 10.44
CA LEU A 166 -5.79 -5.75 9.85
C LEU A 166 -6.13 -4.66 10.87
N GLN A 167 -6.74 -4.98 12.02
CA GLN A 167 -7.13 -3.96 13.01
C GLN A 167 -5.94 -3.18 13.56
N ARG A 168 -4.74 -3.79 13.63
CA ARG A 168 -3.51 -3.12 14.08
C ARG A 168 -3.13 -1.91 13.23
N THR A 169 -3.65 -1.83 12.00
CA THR A 169 -3.38 -0.73 11.05
C THR A 169 -4.38 0.43 11.17
N GLY A 170 -5.51 0.21 11.85
CA GLY A 170 -6.61 1.17 11.87
C GLY A 170 -7.39 1.28 10.55
N LEU A 171 -7.04 0.52 9.49
CA LEU A 171 -7.76 0.51 8.21
C LEU A 171 -9.11 -0.21 8.29
N VAL A 172 -9.26 -1.12 9.25
CA VAL A 172 -10.47 -1.90 9.50
C VAL A 172 -10.86 -1.75 10.96
N ALA A 173 -12.16 -1.58 11.21
CA ALA A 173 -12.73 -1.61 12.56
C ALA A 173 -13.59 -2.85 12.74
N SER A 174 -13.55 -3.44 13.94
CA SER A 174 -14.55 -4.42 14.35
C SER A 174 -15.76 -3.76 14.98
N VAL A 175 -16.94 -4.25 14.62
CA VAL A 175 -18.21 -3.95 15.28
C VAL A 175 -18.76 -5.27 15.81
N LEU A 176 -19.12 -5.28 17.08
CA LEU A 176 -19.92 -6.37 17.64
C LEU A 176 -21.39 -6.04 17.33
N PRO A 177 -22.13 -6.89 16.60
CA PRO A 177 -23.56 -6.68 16.44
C PRO A 177 -24.21 -6.65 17.83
N GLY A 178 -25.15 -5.73 18.03
CA GLY A 178 -25.80 -5.51 19.33
C GLY A 178 -26.32 -6.82 19.94
N GLN A 179 -26.13 -6.97 21.25
CA GLN A 179 -26.41 -8.20 21.99
C GLN A 179 -27.91 -8.48 22.09
N ASN A 180 -28.49 -9.06 21.04
CA ASN A 180 -29.60 -9.98 21.23
C ASN A 180 -28.99 -11.35 21.54
N PHE A 181 -28.94 -11.67 22.84
CA PHE A 181 -28.60 -12.99 23.35
C PHE A 181 -29.36 -14.05 22.53
N GLY A 182 -28.63 -14.83 21.72
CA GLY A 182 -29.19 -15.90 20.89
C GLY A 182 -28.91 -15.78 19.39
N SER A 183 -28.51 -14.61 18.87
CA SER A 183 -28.00 -14.53 17.50
C SER A 183 -26.49 -14.78 17.55
N GLY A 184 -26.02 -15.88 16.96
CA GLY A 184 -24.60 -16.23 16.81
C GLY A 184 -23.83 -15.22 15.96
N GLY A 185 -23.70 -13.99 16.45
CA GLY A 185 -23.09 -12.87 15.76
C GLY A 185 -21.57 -12.95 15.88
N GLY A 186 -20.92 -13.36 14.79
CA GLY A 186 -19.48 -13.19 14.64
C GLY A 186 -19.06 -11.72 14.62
N VAL A 187 -17.76 -11.48 14.79
CA VAL A 187 -17.17 -10.13 14.69
C VAL A 187 -17.38 -9.59 13.27
N ILE A 188 -17.90 -8.36 13.18
CA ILE A 188 -18.10 -7.69 11.89
C ILE A 188 -16.94 -6.77 11.59
N PHE A 189 -16.31 -6.92 10.43
CA PHE A 189 -15.22 -6.05 9.98
C PHE A 189 -15.76 -5.04 8.96
N LYS A 190 -15.43 -3.77 9.15
CA LYS A 190 -15.82 -2.69 8.22
C LYS A 190 -14.65 -1.76 7.91
N PRO A 191 -14.60 -1.16 6.70
CA PRO A 191 -13.59 -0.16 6.37
C PRO A 191 -13.71 1.07 7.28
N THR A 192 -12.58 1.69 7.60
CA THR A 192 -12.54 2.98 8.33
C THR A 192 -12.37 4.15 7.36
N SER A 193 -12.55 5.38 7.84
CA SER A 193 -12.25 6.59 7.07
C SER A 193 -10.79 6.70 6.69
N LEU A 194 -9.88 6.08 7.45
CA LEU A 194 -8.47 6.00 7.11
C LEU A 194 -8.25 5.18 5.84
N LEU A 195 -8.95 4.05 5.69
CA LEU A 195 -8.88 3.25 4.48
C LEU A 195 -9.41 4.02 3.27
N SER A 196 -10.51 4.75 3.41
CA SER A 196 -11.03 5.62 2.34
C SER A 196 -9.99 6.65 1.90
N LYS A 197 -9.41 7.40 2.85
CA LYS A 197 -8.36 8.40 2.54
C LYS A 197 -7.14 7.80 1.87
N LEU A 198 -6.71 6.62 2.32
CA LEU A 198 -5.58 5.93 1.70
C LEU A 198 -5.92 5.46 0.28
N ASN A 199 -7.15 4.99 0.07
CA ASN A 199 -7.62 4.58 -1.24
C ASN A 199 -7.75 5.76 -2.22
N ASP A 200 -8.18 6.93 -1.75
CA ASP A 200 -8.27 8.14 -2.58
C ASP A 200 -6.89 8.53 -3.16
N LEU A 201 -5.82 8.26 -2.42
CA LEU A 201 -4.44 8.50 -2.87
C LEU A 201 -3.88 7.37 -3.75
N ALA A 202 -4.17 6.11 -3.41
CA ALA A 202 -3.44 4.97 -3.98
C ALA A 202 -4.24 4.11 -4.96
N GLU A 203 -5.56 4.27 -5.04
CA GLU A 203 -6.48 3.39 -5.79
C GLU A 203 -6.12 1.90 -5.58
N ILE A 204 -6.26 1.43 -4.34
CA ILE A 204 -5.67 0.16 -3.85
C ILE A 204 -6.05 -1.03 -4.74
N GLU A 205 -7.32 -1.12 -5.13
CA GLU A 205 -7.81 -2.19 -6.01
C GLU A 205 -7.16 -2.13 -7.40
N GLY A 206 -7.07 -0.94 -8.00
CA GLY A 206 -6.39 -0.76 -9.29
C GLY A 206 -4.91 -1.17 -9.21
N VAL A 207 -4.23 -0.89 -8.10
CA VAL A 207 -2.84 -1.34 -7.87
C VAL A 207 -2.75 -2.87 -7.74
N LEU A 208 -3.71 -3.51 -7.08
CA LEU A 208 -3.78 -4.97 -6.96
C LEU A 208 -3.94 -5.64 -8.32
N ASP A 209 -4.86 -5.15 -9.15
CA ASP A 209 -5.13 -5.69 -10.48
C ASP A 209 -3.88 -5.63 -11.37
N ARG A 210 -3.20 -4.47 -11.40
CA ARG A 210 -1.95 -4.28 -12.16
C ARG A 210 -0.78 -5.12 -11.64
N SER A 211 -0.86 -5.62 -10.41
CA SER A 211 0.21 -6.41 -9.78
C SER A 211 0.02 -7.92 -9.92
N ASN A 212 -1.18 -8.34 -10.30
CA ASN A 212 -1.53 -9.73 -10.57
C ASN A 212 -1.44 -10.10 -12.07
N GLY A 213 -1.38 -9.11 -12.96
CA GLY A 213 -0.99 -9.27 -14.37
C GLY A 213 0.52 -9.22 -14.57
#